data_AF-A0A947HDZ2-F1
#
_entry.id   AF-A0A947HDZ2-F1
#
_cell.length_a   1.000
_cell.length_b   1.000
_cell.length_c   1.000
_cell.angle_alpha   90.00
_cell.angle_beta   90.00
_cell.angle_gamma   90.00
#
_symmetry.space_group_name_H-M   'P 1'
#
loop_
_entity.id
_entity.type
_entity.pdbx_description
1 polymer ?
#
loop_
_entity_poly.entity_id
_entity_poly.type
_entity_poly.pdbx_seq_one_letter_code
_entity_poly.pdbx_strand_id
1 'polypeptide(L)'
;MAWIVVQLLASQLDYSLIESHHAGADCVVLINESELAQQAKAGAKKKSPLLPGIKHGKNTGFFTRNAQALGRLALEKQEKRNTPTIAVLFRDADASRSMSRQTWREKVDSVLRGFKEVQFDTGVPMIPRPKSEAWILCALKNNYLSCEGLEDAPGNDASPNSLKNQLEQFLTYSPTAEQQAEWVLSGKIDPERIMMPSFLEFKQSLAHAIEQAAFHR
;
A
#
# COMPACT_ATOMS: atom_id res chain seq x y z
N MET A 1 -0.15 8.59 -1.61
CA MET A 1 -0.03 7.13 -1.92
C MET A 1 -1.21 6.56 -2.69
N ALA A 2 -2.47 6.81 -2.31
CA ALA A 2 -3.63 6.29 -3.07
C ALA A 2 -3.59 6.63 -4.58
N TRP A 3 -3.12 7.83 -4.94
CA TRP A 3 -2.96 8.23 -6.34
C TRP A 3 -1.98 7.39 -7.15
N ILE A 4 -1.02 6.71 -6.51
CA ILE A 4 -0.15 5.75 -7.21
C ILE A 4 -0.99 4.60 -7.75
N VAL A 5 -1.92 4.06 -6.95
CA VAL A 5 -2.83 2.99 -7.38
C VAL A 5 -3.65 3.48 -8.56
N VAL A 6 -4.23 4.68 -8.45
CA VAL A 6 -5.07 5.26 -9.50
C VAL A 6 -4.31 5.43 -10.82
N GLN A 7 -3.08 5.94 -10.79
CA GLN A 7 -2.25 6.09 -11.98
C GLN A 7 -1.87 4.74 -12.60
N LEU A 8 -1.45 3.77 -11.78
CA LEU A 8 -1.12 2.41 -12.26
C LEU A 8 -2.34 1.65 -12.80
N LEU A 9 -3.55 1.98 -12.32
CA LEU A 9 -4.79 1.43 -12.86
C LEU A 9 -5.17 2.11 -14.17
N ALA A 10 -4.99 3.42 -14.28
CA ALA A 10 -5.28 4.16 -15.51
C ALA A 10 -4.43 3.68 -16.71
N SER A 11 -3.22 3.17 -16.48
CA SER A 11 -2.40 2.57 -17.56
C SER A 11 -2.91 1.20 -18.02
N GLN A 12 -3.74 0.53 -17.22
CA GLN A 12 -4.27 -0.82 -17.49
C GLN A 12 -5.76 -0.82 -17.84
N LEU A 13 -6.46 0.28 -17.63
CA LEU A 13 -7.87 0.46 -17.92
C LEU A 13 -8.02 1.45 -19.07
N ASP A 14 -8.92 1.16 -20.02
CA ASP A 14 -9.22 2.06 -21.15
C ASP A 14 -10.01 3.33 -20.74
N TYR A 15 -10.03 3.67 -19.44
CA TYR A 15 -10.76 4.82 -18.90
C TYR A 15 -10.09 5.40 -17.66
N SER A 16 -10.26 6.71 -17.45
CA SER A 16 -9.74 7.40 -16.27
C SER A 16 -10.64 7.18 -15.05
N LEU A 17 -10.08 6.57 -14.00
CA LEU A 17 -10.74 6.44 -12.70
C LEU A 17 -11.00 7.81 -12.05
N ILE A 18 -10.17 8.81 -12.36
CA ILE A 18 -10.32 10.17 -11.82
C ILE A 18 -11.52 10.86 -12.46
N GLU A 19 -11.62 10.81 -13.79
CA GLU A 19 -12.75 11.38 -14.53
C GLU A 19 -14.05 10.65 -14.16
N SER A 20 -13.98 9.32 -14.05
CA SER A 20 -15.12 8.50 -13.60
C SER A 20 -15.59 8.92 -12.21
N HIS A 21 -14.65 9.12 -11.28
CA HIS A 21 -14.98 9.60 -9.93
C HIS A 21 -15.61 10.99 -9.94
N HIS A 22 -15.06 11.94 -10.72
CA HIS A 22 -15.64 13.27 -10.88
C HIS A 22 -17.02 13.26 -11.55
N ALA A 23 -17.29 12.30 -12.43
CA ALA A 23 -18.60 12.07 -13.02
C ALA A 23 -19.60 11.40 -12.05
N GLY A 24 -19.20 11.16 -10.80
CA GLY A 24 -20.04 10.56 -9.75
C GLY A 24 -19.96 9.04 -9.68
N ALA A 25 -19.05 8.39 -10.41
CA ALA A 25 -18.82 6.96 -10.27
C ALA A 25 -18.09 6.68 -8.94
N ASP A 26 -18.63 5.73 -8.19
CA ASP A 26 -18.02 5.27 -6.94
C ASP A 26 -17.00 4.15 -7.25
N CYS A 27 -15.99 4.47 -8.07
CA CYS A 27 -14.98 3.52 -8.53
C CYS A 27 -13.77 3.40 -7.59
N VAL A 28 -13.56 4.38 -6.70
CA VAL A 28 -12.47 4.37 -5.71
C VAL A 28 -13.01 4.83 -4.36
N VAL A 29 -12.82 4.01 -3.33
CA VAL A 29 -13.21 4.33 -1.94
C VAL A 29 -11.98 4.36 -1.07
N LEU A 30 -11.72 5.51 -0.44
CA LEU A 30 -10.67 5.63 0.57
C LEU A 30 -11.22 5.27 1.94
N ILE A 31 -10.58 4.31 2.61
CA ILE A 31 -10.85 3.96 4.01
C ILE A 31 -9.65 4.44 4.82
N ASN A 32 -9.88 5.39 5.73
CA ASN A 32 -8.80 5.93 6.54
C ASN A 32 -8.39 4.95 7.66
N GLU A 33 -7.24 5.21 8.28
CA GLU A 33 -6.70 4.33 9.33
C GLU A 33 -7.64 4.17 10.53
N SER A 34 -8.30 5.25 10.97
CA SER A 34 -9.13 5.21 12.17
C SER A 34 -10.39 4.37 11.94
N GLU A 35 -11.00 4.51 10.77
CA GLU A 35 -12.13 3.68 10.32
C GLU A 35 -11.72 2.21 10.20
N LEU A 36 -10.60 1.92 9.52
CA LEU A 36 -10.12 0.55 9.37
C LEU A 36 -9.79 -0.10 10.72
N ALA A 37 -9.18 0.65 11.64
CA ALA A 37 -8.85 0.17 12.99
C ALA A 37 -10.10 -0.12 13.82
N GLN A 38 -11.16 0.69 13.68
CA GLN A 38 -12.45 0.42 14.33
C GLN A 38 -13.07 -0.88 13.82
N GLN A 39 -13.05 -1.09 12.51
CA GLN A 39 -13.55 -2.32 11.87
C GLN A 39 -12.73 -3.55 12.28
N ALA A 40 -11.41 -3.42 12.35
CA ALA A 40 -10.51 -4.48 12.82
C ALA A 40 -10.81 -4.88 14.27
N LYS A 41 -11.07 -3.90 15.15
CA LYS A 41 -11.45 -4.16 16.56
C LYS A 41 -12.80 -4.84 16.66
N ALA A 42 -13.80 -4.41 15.89
CA ALA A 42 -15.13 -5.01 15.88
C ALA A 42 -15.08 -6.48 15.44
N GLY A 43 -14.29 -6.81 14.42
CA GLY A 43 -14.08 -8.18 13.95
C GLY A 43 -13.28 -9.05 14.94
N ALA A 44 -12.29 -8.47 15.63
CA ALA A 44 -11.44 -9.19 16.58
C ALA A 44 -12.19 -9.68 17.83
N LYS A 45 -13.26 -9.00 18.25
CA LYS A 45 -14.09 -9.44 19.39
C LYS A 45 -14.77 -10.80 19.18
N LYS A 46 -14.88 -11.27 17.93
CA LYS A 46 -15.54 -12.53 17.56
C LYS A 46 -14.58 -13.71 17.31
N LYS A 47 -13.25 -13.52 17.34
CA LYS A 47 -12.26 -14.56 17.02
C LYS A 47 -11.18 -14.69 18.10
N SER A 48 -10.57 -15.87 18.19
CA SER A 48 -9.44 -16.17 19.07
C SER A 48 -8.26 -15.20 18.82
N PRO A 49 -7.51 -14.82 19.87
CA PRO A 49 -6.42 -13.86 19.73
C PRO A 49 -5.32 -14.39 18.80
N LEU A 50 -4.90 -13.57 17.84
CA LEU A 50 -3.67 -13.78 17.09
C LEU A 50 -2.48 -13.63 18.05
N LEU A 51 -1.94 -14.75 18.52
CA LEU A 51 -0.79 -14.77 19.41
C LEU A 51 0.50 -14.63 18.58
N PRO A 52 1.43 -13.73 18.99
CA PRO A 52 2.75 -13.65 18.37
C PRO A 52 3.46 -15.02 18.47
N GLY A 53 4.04 -15.49 17.37
CA GLY A 53 4.69 -16.80 17.35
C GLY A 53 5.30 -17.16 16.00
N ILE A 54 5.94 -18.34 15.95
CA ILE A 54 6.68 -18.87 14.78
C ILE A 54 5.85 -18.83 13.50
N LYS A 55 4.53 -19.06 13.59
CA LYS A 55 3.60 -19.06 12.43
C LYS A 55 3.22 -17.68 11.92
N HIS A 56 3.22 -16.66 12.78
CA HIS A 56 2.67 -15.35 12.44
C HIS A 56 3.73 -14.26 12.29
N GLY A 57 4.94 -14.44 12.83
CA GLY A 57 5.96 -13.40 12.90
C GLY A 57 5.75 -12.49 14.11
N LYS A 58 6.80 -11.80 14.56
CA LYS A 58 6.69 -10.81 15.65
C LYS A 58 6.12 -9.51 15.07
N ASN A 59 5.17 -8.88 15.76
CA ASN A 59 4.61 -7.55 15.41
C ASN A 59 3.84 -7.45 14.07
N THR A 60 3.40 -8.56 13.50
CA THR A 60 2.66 -8.62 12.23
C THR A 60 1.14 -8.75 12.41
N GLY A 61 0.66 -9.07 13.62
CA GLY A 61 -0.77 -9.28 13.88
C GLY A 61 -1.64 -8.05 13.56
N PHE A 62 -1.06 -6.85 13.64
CA PHE A 62 -1.71 -5.61 13.23
C PHE A 62 -2.01 -5.59 11.72
N PHE A 63 -1.03 -5.94 10.88
CA PHE A 63 -1.15 -6.01 9.42
C PHE A 63 -2.21 -7.04 9.00
N THR A 64 -2.19 -8.23 9.61
CA THR A 64 -3.20 -9.28 9.35
C THR A 64 -4.60 -8.80 9.71
N ARG A 65 -4.80 -8.16 10.87
CA ARG A 65 -6.14 -7.67 11.27
C ARG A 65 -6.66 -6.57 10.35
N ASN A 66 -5.80 -5.65 9.92
CA ASN A 66 -6.18 -4.61 8.97
C ASN A 66 -6.57 -5.22 7.62
N ALA A 67 -5.81 -6.20 7.12
CA ALA A 67 -6.14 -6.89 5.87
C ALA A 67 -7.46 -7.67 5.96
N GLN A 68 -7.71 -8.37 7.07
CA GLN A 68 -9.00 -9.01 7.31
C GLN A 68 -10.17 -8.01 7.34
N ALA A 69 -9.99 -6.87 8.02
CA ALA A 69 -11.02 -5.85 8.11
C ALA A 69 -11.32 -5.26 6.73
N LEU A 70 -10.27 -4.90 5.98
CA LEU A 70 -10.39 -4.35 4.63
C LEU A 70 -11.03 -5.36 3.67
N GLY A 71 -10.62 -6.63 3.72
CA GLY A 71 -11.19 -7.69 2.88
C GLY A 71 -12.68 -7.91 3.14
N ARG A 72 -13.14 -7.86 4.39
CA ARG A 72 -14.59 -7.95 4.70
C ARG A 72 -15.38 -6.76 4.16
N LEU A 73 -14.84 -5.54 4.30
CA LEU A 73 -15.46 -4.33 3.75
C LEU A 73 -15.53 -4.40 2.22
N ALA A 74 -14.49 -4.93 1.58
CA ALA A 74 -14.46 -5.13 0.14
C ALA A 74 -15.49 -6.17 -0.33
N LEU A 75 -15.61 -7.31 0.37
CA LEU A 75 -16.66 -8.32 0.10
C LEU A 75 -18.07 -7.74 0.24
N GLU A 76 -18.33 -6.98 1.31
CA GLU A 76 -19.62 -6.33 1.52
C GLU A 76 -19.95 -5.34 0.38
N LYS A 77 -18.95 -4.59 -0.09
CA LYS A 77 -19.13 -3.69 -1.25
C LYS A 77 -19.33 -4.44 -2.55
N GLN A 78 -18.58 -5.52 -2.78
CA GLN A 78 -18.71 -6.37 -3.95
C GLN A 78 -20.12 -6.98 -4.03
N GLU A 79 -20.65 -7.49 -2.92
CA GLU A 79 -22.01 -8.03 -2.85
C GLU A 79 -23.06 -6.95 -3.12
N LYS A 80 -22.95 -5.78 -2.45
CA LYS A 80 -23.91 -4.67 -2.62
C LYS A 80 -23.94 -4.10 -4.02
N ARG A 81 -22.80 -4.06 -4.71
CA ARG A 81 -22.67 -3.45 -6.05
C ARG A 81 -22.71 -4.47 -7.18
N ASN A 82 -22.72 -5.76 -6.86
CA ASN A 82 -22.56 -6.85 -7.82
C ASN A 82 -21.42 -6.57 -8.84
N THR A 83 -20.28 -6.10 -8.33
CA THR A 83 -19.14 -5.68 -9.15
C THR A 83 -17.84 -6.17 -8.49
N PRO A 84 -16.91 -6.80 -9.25
CA PRO A 84 -15.61 -7.19 -8.74
C PRO A 84 -14.91 -6.04 -8.02
N THR A 85 -14.38 -6.29 -6.83
CA THR A 85 -13.70 -5.28 -6.01
C THR A 85 -12.24 -5.69 -5.78
N ILE A 86 -11.31 -4.74 -5.89
CA ILE A 86 -9.91 -4.90 -5.50
C ILE A 86 -9.70 -4.10 -4.23
N ALA A 87 -8.98 -4.66 -3.25
CA ALA A 87 -8.68 -3.95 -2.02
C ALA A 87 -7.16 -3.79 -1.84
N VAL A 88 -6.69 -2.55 -1.82
CA VAL A 88 -5.27 -2.24 -1.62
C VAL A 88 -5.03 -1.80 -0.17
N LEU A 89 -4.22 -2.55 0.58
CA LEU A 89 -3.80 -2.16 1.92
C LEU A 89 -2.45 -1.46 1.88
N PHE A 90 -2.46 -0.13 2.03
CA PHE A 90 -1.25 0.66 2.20
C PHE A 90 -0.81 0.71 3.66
N ARG A 91 0.47 0.41 3.91
CA ARG A 91 1.12 0.68 5.20
C ARG A 91 2.62 0.80 4.99
N ASP A 92 3.22 1.85 5.52
CA ASP A 92 4.68 1.88 5.65
C ASP A 92 5.14 0.72 6.51
N ALA A 93 6.26 0.12 6.14
CA ALA A 93 6.73 -1.01 6.88
C ALA A 93 7.20 -0.56 8.27
N ASP A 94 7.75 0.65 8.44
CA ASP A 94 8.18 1.24 9.72
C ASP A 94 8.97 0.27 10.61
N ALA A 95 10.30 0.33 10.52
CA ALA A 95 11.19 -0.32 11.48
C ALA A 95 12.09 0.71 12.15
N SER A 96 12.29 0.53 13.46
CA SER A 96 13.19 1.36 14.26
C SER A 96 14.65 1.32 13.82
N ARG A 97 15.03 0.32 13.00
CA ARG A 97 16.35 0.09 12.39
C ARG A 97 16.18 -0.29 10.91
N SER A 98 17.28 -0.41 10.16
CA SER A 98 17.29 -0.92 8.79
C SER A 98 16.46 -2.21 8.71
N MET A 99 15.43 -2.21 7.86
CA MET A 99 14.53 -3.35 7.74
C MET A 99 15.16 -4.40 6.83
N SER A 100 15.41 -5.59 7.37
CA SER A 100 15.83 -6.71 6.55
C SER A 100 14.74 -7.08 5.54
N ARG A 101 15.13 -7.60 4.38
CA ARG A 101 14.18 -8.10 3.37
C ARG A 101 13.25 -9.16 3.94
N GLN A 102 13.73 -10.00 4.86
CA GLN A 102 12.92 -11.02 5.53
C GLN A 102 11.85 -10.39 6.42
N THR A 103 12.21 -9.41 7.25
CA THR A 103 11.24 -8.72 8.11
C THR A 103 10.19 -7.96 7.30
N TRP A 104 10.59 -7.37 6.17
CA TRP A 104 9.66 -6.76 5.23
C TRP A 104 8.71 -7.80 4.62
N ARG A 105 9.25 -8.94 4.14
CA ARG A 105 8.47 -10.06 3.61
C ARG A 105 7.44 -10.57 4.61
N GLU A 106 7.81 -10.74 5.87
CA GLU A 106 6.88 -11.17 6.93
C GLU A 106 5.68 -10.22 7.08
N LYS A 107 5.87 -8.91 6.85
CA LYS A 107 4.78 -7.92 6.85
C LYS A 107 3.89 -8.07 5.62
N VAL A 108 4.46 -8.21 4.43
CA VAL A 108 3.70 -8.49 3.19
C VAL A 108 2.87 -9.78 3.34
N ASP A 109 3.50 -10.87 3.76
CA ASP A 109 2.85 -12.17 3.95
C ASP A 109 1.74 -12.11 5.00
N SER A 110 1.89 -11.27 6.03
CA SER A 110 0.86 -11.09 7.04
C SER A 110 -0.39 -10.38 6.51
N VAL A 111 -0.23 -9.47 5.54
CA VAL A 111 -1.35 -8.83 4.82
C VAL A 111 -2.05 -9.86 3.93
N LEU A 112 -1.29 -10.58 3.10
CA LEU A 112 -1.81 -11.63 2.23
C LEU A 112 -2.59 -12.70 3.02
N ARG A 113 -2.03 -13.14 4.15
CA ARG A 113 -2.71 -14.08 5.06
C ARG A 113 -4.03 -13.52 5.59
N GLY A 114 -4.07 -12.24 5.96
CA GLY A 114 -5.28 -11.60 6.47
C GLY A 114 -6.40 -11.55 5.44
N PHE A 115 -6.08 -11.25 4.18
CA PHE A 115 -7.04 -11.33 3.07
C PHE A 115 -7.51 -12.77 2.82
N LYS A 116 -6.59 -13.74 2.78
CA LYS A 116 -6.91 -15.17 2.61
C LYS A 116 -7.82 -15.72 3.71
N GLU A 117 -7.61 -15.32 4.96
CA GLU A 117 -8.43 -15.75 6.11
C GLU A 117 -9.88 -15.24 6.08
N VAL A 118 -10.17 -14.25 5.24
CA VAL A 118 -11.53 -13.77 4.97
C VAL A 118 -11.99 -14.13 3.56
N GLN A 119 -11.28 -15.02 2.86
CA GLN A 119 -11.63 -15.48 1.51
C GLN A 119 -11.78 -14.33 0.51
N PHE A 120 -10.88 -13.34 0.59
CA PHE A 120 -10.83 -12.23 -0.35
C PHE A 120 -9.57 -12.33 -1.22
N ASP A 121 -9.72 -12.77 -2.47
CA ASP A 121 -8.59 -13.16 -3.33
C ASP A 121 -7.98 -11.99 -4.11
N THR A 122 -8.68 -10.86 -4.23
CA THR A 122 -8.24 -9.63 -4.91
C THR A 122 -7.67 -8.58 -3.95
N GLY A 123 -7.06 -9.05 -2.85
CA GLY A 123 -6.39 -8.23 -1.84
C GLY A 123 -4.93 -7.96 -2.16
N VAL A 124 -4.51 -6.70 -2.21
CA VAL A 124 -3.18 -6.27 -2.65
C VAL A 124 -2.42 -5.58 -1.51
N PRO A 125 -1.26 -6.11 -1.07
CA PRO A 125 -0.39 -5.40 -0.14
C PRO A 125 0.39 -4.28 -0.86
N MET A 126 0.29 -3.05 -0.36
CA MET A 126 1.11 -1.92 -0.79
C MET A 126 2.02 -1.50 0.37
N ILE A 127 3.12 -2.24 0.55
CA ILE A 127 4.04 -2.11 1.69
C ILE A 127 5.42 -1.65 1.20
N PRO A 128 5.74 -0.35 1.24
CA PRO A 128 7.06 0.15 0.89
C PRO A 128 8.15 -0.39 1.82
N ARG A 129 9.39 -0.44 1.32
CA ARG A 129 10.57 -0.78 2.12
C ARG A 129 11.55 0.39 2.15
N PRO A 130 11.97 0.89 3.33
CA PRO A 130 11.30 0.69 4.63
C PRO A 130 9.98 1.50 4.75
N LYS A 131 9.80 2.53 3.92
CA LYS A 131 8.65 3.45 3.91
C LYS A 131 8.51 4.16 2.55
N SER A 132 7.37 4.79 2.31
CA SER A 132 6.97 5.38 1.04
C SER A 132 7.91 6.47 0.51
N GLU A 133 8.63 7.18 1.38
CA GLU A 133 9.63 8.17 1.00
C GLU A 133 10.76 7.56 0.16
N ALA A 134 11.02 6.25 0.26
CA ALA A 134 12.00 5.57 -0.59
C ALA A 134 11.59 5.65 -2.07
N TRP A 135 10.31 5.41 -2.36
CA TRP A 135 9.75 5.50 -3.72
C TRP A 135 9.72 6.94 -4.22
N ILE A 136 9.39 7.90 -3.35
CA ILE A 136 9.37 9.34 -3.68
C ILE A 136 10.78 9.85 -3.98
N LEU A 137 11.78 9.49 -3.15
CA LEU A 137 13.17 9.85 -3.36
C LEU A 137 13.73 9.24 -4.65
N CYS A 138 13.34 8.00 -4.96
CA CYS A 138 13.70 7.38 -6.22
C CYS A 138 13.26 8.23 -7.41
N ALA A 139 12.00 8.66 -7.42
CA ALA A 139 11.45 9.47 -8.49
C ALA A 139 12.07 10.88 -8.56
N LEU A 140 12.15 11.56 -7.41
CA LEU A 140 12.49 12.99 -7.38
C LEU A 140 13.99 13.26 -7.32
N LYS A 141 14.70 12.63 -6.37
CA LYS A 141 16.13 12.89 -6.11
C LYS A 141 17.00 12.11 -7.08
N ASN A 142 16.65 10.87 -7.35
CA ASN A 142 17.46 9.95 -8.14
C ASN A 142 17.02 9.85 -9.61
N ASN A 143 15.94 10.53 -10.00
CA ASN A 143 15.36 10.46 -11.34
C ASN A 143 15.20 9.01 -11.83
N TYR A 144 14.68 8.14 -10.96
CA TYR A 144 14.42 6.72 -11.19
C TYR A 144 15.67 5.82 -11.38
N LEU A 145 16.87 6.33 -11.11
CA LEU A 145 18.13 5.60 -11.30
C LEU A 145 18.76 5.19 -9.96
N SER A 146 19.31 3.97 -9.89
CA SER A 146 20.08 3.49 -8.73
C SER A 146 19.35 3.67 -7.39
N CYS A 147 18.09 3.26 -7.32
CA CYS A 147 17.20 3.50 -6.19
C CYS A 147 17.22 2.38 -5.13
N GLU A 148 17.82 1.23 -5.42
CA GLU A 148 17.76 0.02 -4.61
C GLU A 148 18.26 0.25 -3.18
N GLY A 149 19.33 1.05 -3.04
CA GLY A 149 19.90 1.40 -1.73
C GLY A 149 18.96 2.18 -0.82
N LEU A 150 17.93 2.84 -1.36
CA LEU A 150 16.90 3.51 -0.55
C LEU A 150 16.06 2.51 0.26
N GLU A 151 15.94 1.26 -0.20
CA GLU A 151 15.20 0.23 0.53
C GLU A 151 15.95 -0.35 1.73
N ASP A 152 17.26 -0.11 1.82
CA ASP A 152 18.10 -0.52 2.93
C ASP A 152 18.28 0.60 3.98
N ALA A 153 17.70 1.77 3.73
CA ALA A 153 17.74 2.91 4.64
C ALA A 153 17.03 2.61 5.98
N PRO A 154 17.33 3.39 7.05
CA PRO A 154 16.57 3.31 8.29
C PRO A 154 15.11 3.72 8.08
N GLY A 155 14.18 2.94 8.64
CA GLY A 155 12.74 3.28 8.62
C GLY A 155 12.31 4.28 9.70
N ASN A 156 13.19 4.62 10.65
CA ASN A 156 12.88 5.53 11.74
C ASN A 156 13.25 6.97 11.39
N ASP A 157 12.28 7.88 11.48
CA ASP A 157 12.46 9.31 11.23
C ASP A 157 13.51 9.96 12.15
N ALA A 158 13.69 9.43 13.37
CA ALA A 158 14.71 9.92 14.31
C ALA A 158 16.15 9.51 13.94
N SER A 159 16.36 8.74 12.87
CA SER A 159 17.70 8.38 12.41
C SER A 159 18.38 9.59 11.77
N PRO A 160 19.69 9.81 11.97
CA PRO A 160 20.40 10.97 11.45
C PRO A 160 20.35 11.08 9.92
N ASN A 161 20.15 9.96 9.21
CA ASN A 161 20.00 9.90 7.76
C ASN A 161 18.66 9.26 7.33
N SER A 162 17.57 9.58 8.03
CA SER A 162 16.23 9.07 7.69
C SER A 162 15.81 9.52 6.28
N LEU A 163 14.98 8.71 5.61
CA LEU A 163 14.48 9.05 4.26
C LEU A 163 13.67 10.34 4.26
N LYS A 164 12.95 10.61 5.36
CA LYS A 164 12.24 11.89 5.54
C LYS A 164 13.22 13.07 5.53
N ASN A 165 14.28 13.01 6.33
CA ASN A 165 15.29 14.07 6.36
C ASN A 165 15.98 14.24 4.99
N GLN A 166 16.25 13.14 4.28
CA GLN A 166 16.82 13.22 2.93
C GLN A 166 15.88 13.90 1.93
N LEU A 167 14.57 13.65 2.03
CA LEU A 167 13.56 14.29 1.20
C LEU A 167 13.45 15.78 1.52
N GLU A 168 13.44 16.13 2.80
CA GLU A 168 13.41 17.52 3.28
C GLU A 168 14.64 18.31 2.83
N GLN A 169 15.83 17.71 2.93
CA GLN A 169 17.07 18.32 2.47
C GLN A 169 17.08 18.53 0.96
N PHE A 170 16.60 17.56 0.18
CA PHE A 170 16.51 17.69 -1.27
C PHE A 170 15.53 18.80 -1.69
N LEU A 171 14.40 18.92 -0.98
CA LEU A 171 13.35 19.88 -1.31
C LEU A 171 13.56 21.26 -0.69
N THR A 172 14.40 21.37 0.34
CA THR A 172 14.58 22.55 1.22
C THR A 172 13.34 22.92 2.05
N TYR A 173 12.37 22.01 2.18
CA TYR A 173 11.18 22.12 3.04
C TYR A 173 10.58 20.75 3.34
N SER A 174 9.70 20.67 4.34
CA SER A 174 8.93 19.47 4.68
C SER A 174 7.65 19.35 3.84
N PRO A 175 7.55 18.42 2.89
CA PRO A 175 6.37 18.30 2.05
C PRO A 175 5.19 17.67 2.81
N THR A 176 3.99 18.23 2.65
CA THR A 176 2.76 17.64 3.19
C THR A 176 2.33 16.40 2.41
N ALA A 177 1.40 15.61 2.97
CA ALA A 177 0.83 14.46 2.28
C ALA A 177 0.09 14.87 0.99
N GLU A 178 -0.56 16.03 1.01
CA GLU A 178 -1.26 16.63 -0.14
C GLU A 178 -0.26 17.02 -1.24
N GLN A 179 0.88 17.61 -0.88
CA GLN A 179 1.92 17.94 -1.86
C GLN A 179 2.52 16.68 -2.50
N GLN A 180 2.74 15.63 -1.71
CA GLN A 180 3.21 14.35 -2.23
C GLN A 180 2.18 13.68 -3.15
N ALA A 181 0.89 13.78 -2.81
CA ALA A 181 -0.21 13.35 -3.67
C ALA A 181 -0.24 14.12 -5.00
N GLU A 182 -0.08 15.44 -4.93
CA GLU A 182 -0.07 16.33 -6.10
C GLU A 182 1.07 15.99 -7.07
N TRP A 183 2.24 15.56 -6.58
CA TRP A 183 3.32 15.15 -7.48
C TRP A 183 2.98 13.94 -8.34
N VAL A 184 2.16 13.01 -7.83
CA VAL A 184 1.69 11.86 -8.60
C VAL A 184 0.57 12.27 -9.57
N LEU A 185 -0.30 13.19 -9.15
CA LEU A 185 -1.39 13.71 -10.00
C LEU A 185 -0.87 14.53 -11.18
N SER A 186 0.07 15.45 -10.91
CA SER A 186 0.68 16.33 -11.92
C SER A 186 1.71 15.63 -12.83
N GLY A 187 2.00 14.35 -12.59
CA GLY A 187 3.00 13.59 -13.36
C GLY A 187 4.46 13.92 -13.01
N LYS A 188 4.71 14.76 -11.98
CA LYS A 188 6.07 15.00 -11.46
C LYS A 188 6.71 13.70 -10.94
N ILE A 189 5.90 12.83 -10.36
CA ILE A 189 6.24 11.43 -10.07
C ILE A 189 5.40 10.56 -11.00
N ASP A 190 6.08 9.80 -11.84
CA ASP A 190 5.50 8.76 -12.69
C ASP A 190 5.73 7.40 -12.01
N PRO A 191 4.67 6.79 -11.42
CA PRO A 191 4.80 5.51 -10.76
C PRO A 191 5.24 4.37 -11.68
N GLU A 192 4.98 4.45 -12.99
CA GLU A 192 5.35 3.39 -13.93
C GLU A 192 6.86 3.20 -14.01
N ARG A 193 7.63 4.28 -13.82
CA ARG A 193 9.10 4.31 -13.90
C ARG A 193 9.81 3.84 -12.63
N ILE A 194 9.09 3.61 -11.53
CA ILE A 194 9.71 3.18 -10.27
C ILE A 194 10.08 1.70 -10.35
N MET A 195 11.39 1.43 -10.43
CA MET A 195 11.97 0.09 -10.54
C MET A 195 12.58 -0.41 -9.22
N MET A 196 11.91 -0.15 -8.10
CA MET A 196 12.37 -0.60 -6.76
C MET A 196 11.75 -1.95 -6.39
N PRO A 197 12.48 -2.89 -5.75
CA PRO A 197 11.98 -4.24 -5.48
C PRO A 197 10.62 -4.30 -4.78
N SER A 198 10.41 -3.52 -3.71
CA SER A 198 9.13 -3.46 -2.99
C SER A 198 8.01 -2.85 -3.83
N PHE A 199 8.33 -1.93 -4.73
CA PHE A 199 7.37 -1.31 -5.64
C PHE A 199 6.96 -2.28 -6.76
N LEU A 200 7.93 -2.96 -7.37
CA LEU A 200 7.70 -3.95 -8.43
C LEU A 200 6.82 -5.09 -7.95
N GLU A 201 7.03 -5.56 -6.72
CA GLU A 201 6.18 -6.59 -6.13
C GLU A 201 4.74 -6.11 -5.92
N PHE A 202 4.57 -4.85 -5.47
CA PHE A 202 3.25 -4.24 -5.39
C PHE A 202 2.61 -4.11 -6.79
N LYS A 203 3.33 -3.64 -7.81
CA LYS A 203 2.83 -3.57 -9.21
C LYS A 203 2.37 -4.94 -9.70
N GLN A 204 3.17 -5.97 -9.50
CA GLN A 204 2.85 -7.36 -9.89
C GLN A 204 1.61 -7.87 -9.17
N SER A 205 1.50 -7.63 -7.85
CA SER A 205 0.34 -8.02 -7.05
C SER A 205 -0.93 -7.29 -7.51
N LEU A 206 -0.81 -6.00 -7.84
CA LEU A 206 -1.92 -5.19 -8.36
C LEU A 206 -2.38 -5.69 -9.73
N ALA A 207 -1.45 -5.91 -10.67
CA ALA A 207 -1.75 -6.46 -11.99
C ALA A 207 -2.48 -7.81 -11.90
N HIS A 208 -1.98 -8.72 -11.05
CA HIS A 208 -2.63 -10.01 -10.83
C HIS A 208 -4.05 -9.86 -10.27
N ALA A 209 -4.27 -8.95 -9.31
CA ALA A 209 -5.61 -8.72 -8.76
C ALA A 209 -6.58 -8.14 -9.81
N ILE A 210 -6.09 -7.31 -10.74
CA ILE A 210 -6.88 -6.79 -11.87
C ILE A 210 -7.28 -7.92 -12.81
N GLU A 211 -6.35 -8.78 -13.19
CA GLU A 211 -6.64 -9.95 -14.02
C GLU A 211 -7.72 -10.82 -13.37
N GLN A 212 -7.54 -11.18 -12.09
CA GLN A 212 -8.54 -11.98 -11.35
C GLN A 212 -9.91 -11.29 -11.31
N ALA A 213 -9.95 -9.99 -10.99
CA ALA A 213 -11.19 -9.23 -10.97
C ALA A 213 -11.87 -9.14 -12.35
N ALA A 214 -11.10 -9.12 -13.44
CA ALA A 214 -11.60 -9.10 -14.81
C ALA A 214 -12.16 -10.47 -15.25
N PHE A 215 -11.56 -11.58 -14.82
CA PHE A 215 -12.05 -12.94 -15.09
C PHE A 215 -13.36 -13.29 -14.37
N HIS A 216 -13.70 -12.57 -13.30
CA HIS A 216 -14.96 -12.73 -12.57
C HIS A 216 -16.13 -11.88 -13.12
N ARG A 217 -16.00 -11.33 -14.34
CA ARG A 217 -17.08 -10.65 -15.07
C ARG A 217 -17.98 -11.62 -15.83
#